data_AF-A0A929UD77-F1
#
_entry.id   AF-A0A929UD77-F1
#
_cell.length_a   1.000
_cell.length_b   1.000
_cell.length_c   1.000
_cell.angle_alpha   90.00
_cell.angle_beta   90.00
_cell.angle_gamma   90.00
#
_symmetry.space_group_name_H-M   'P 1'
#
loop_
_entity.id
_entity.type
_entity.pdbx_description
1 polymer ?
#
loop_
_entity_poly.entity_id
_entity_poly.type
_entity_poly.pdbx_seq_one_letter_code
_entity_poly.pdbx_strand_id
1 'polypeptide(L)' 'MDGRNQLVRKRLERGMKEWIAVLPFLSVGTVLFVVFVLYPQIKNIYISLTNYSIMPGADNRFVGLENYKRIFEGMHEKG' A
#
# COMPACT_ATOMS: atom_id res chain seq x y z
N MET A 1 13.38 17.44 -37.88
CA MET A 1 12.50 16.77 -36.89
C MET A 1 13.19 16.45 -35.55
N ASP A 2 14.48 16.78 -35.35
CA ASP A 2 15.28 16.32 -34.19
C ASP A 2 15.25 17.25 -32.95
N GLY A 3 15.20 18.58 -33.15
CA GLY A 3 15.30 19.55 -32.04
C GLY A 3 14.15 19.50 -31.01
N ARG A 4 12.95 19.05 -31.39
CA ARG A 4 11.79 18.98 -30.49
C ARG A 4 11.95 17.88 -29.43
N ASN A 5 12.47 16.73 -29.83
CA ASN A 5 12.73 15.61 -28.93
C ASN A 5 13.89 15.89 -27.96
N GLN A 6 14.91 16.64 -28.41
CA GLN A 6 16.00 17.06 -27.52
C GLN A 6 15.51 18.01 -26.42
N LEU A 7 14.61 18.95 -26.73
CA LEU A 7 14.04 19.86 -25.74
C LEU A 7 13.16 19.13 -24.72
N VAL A 8 12.35 18.16 -25.17
CA VAL A 8 11.51 17.34 -24.28
C VAL A 8 12.38 16.51 -23.34
N ARG A 9 13.43 15.86 -23.85
CA ARG A 9 14.38 15.08 -23.03
C ARG A 9 15.06 15.94 -21.96
N LYS A 10 15.58 17.12 -22.34
CA LYS A 10 16.21 18.04 -21.38
C LYS A 10 15.24 18.51 -20.28
N ARG A 11 13.97 18.73 -20.62
CA ARG A 11 12.93 19.09 -19.63
C ARG A 11 12.64 17.94 -18.68
N LEU A 12 12.53 16.71 -19.18
CA LEU A 12 12.32 15.51 -18.35
C LEU A 12 13.50 15.23 -17.44
N GLU A 13 14.74 15.33 -17.95
CA GLU A 13 15.95 15.15 -17.15
C GLU A 13 16.05 16.19 -16.04
N ARG A 14 15.73 17.45 -16.33
CA ARG A 14 15.71 18.52 -15.33
C ARG A 14 14.65 18.26 -14.27
N GLY A 15 13.43 17.92 -14.67
CA GLY A 15 12.37 17.55 -13.73
C GLY A 15 12.78 16.37 -12.85
N MET A 16 13.32 15.31 -13.44
CA MET A 16 13.80 14.14 -12.69
C MET A 16 14.90 14.51 -11.66
N LYS A 17 15.85 15.37 -12.05
CA LYS A 17 16.90 15.86 -11.14
C LYS A 17 16.32 16.67 -9.97
N GLU A 18 15.35 17.55 -10.25
CA GLU A 18 14.67 18.35 -9.23
C GLU A 18 13.88 17.43 -8.26
N TRP A 19 13.17 16.43 -8.75
CA TRP A 19 12.48 15.44 -7.91
C TRP A 19 13.45 14.65 -7.02
N ILE A 20 14.55 14.13 -7.59
CA ILE A 20 15.56 13.40 -6.83
C ILE A 20 16.21 14.29 -5.76
N ALA A 21 16.39 15.59 -6.02
CA ALA A 21 16.96 16.52 -5.04
C ALA A 21 16.04 16.73 -3.82
N VAL A 22 14.71 16.64 -3.98
CA VAL A 22 13.75 16.84 -2.89
C VAL A 22 13.48 15.54 -2.12
N LEU A 23 13.62 14.37 -2.76
CA LEU A 23 13.37 13.07 -2.14
C LEU A 23 14.08 12.85 -0.79
N PRO A 24 15.37 13.21 -0.58
CA PRO A 24 16.03 13.05 0.71
C PRO A 24 15.34 13.80 1.86
N PHE A 25 14.82 15.01 1.61
CA PHE A 25 14.12 15.80 2.61
C PHE A 25 12.77 15.18 3.00
N LEU A 26 12.08 14.57 2.02
CA LEU A 26 10.82 13.84 2.25
C LEU A 26 11.05 12.44 2.83
N SER A 27 12.23 11.86 2.59
CA SER A 27 12.50 10.43 2.83
C SER A 27 12.22 10.00 4.26
N VAL A 28 12.61 10.79 5.27
CA VAL A 28 12.39 10.44 6.68
C VAL A 28 10.90 10.37 6.98
N GLY A 29 10.13 11.38 6.58
CA GLY A 29 8.68 11.39 6.76
C GLY A 29 7.99 10.28 5.98
N THR A 30 8.43 10.01 4.75
CA THR A 30 7.91 8.92 3.92
C THR A 30 8.20 7.56 4.53
N VAL A 31 9.41 7.30 5.03
CA VAL A 31 9.76 6.04 5.69
C VAL A 31 8.92 5.84 6.94
N LEU A 32 8.79 6.86 7.79
CA LEU A 32 7.95 6.78 8.98
C LEU A 32 6.48 6.51 8.63
N PHE A 33 5.95 7.21 7.62
CA PHE A 33 4.60 6.95 7.13
C PHE A 33 4.45 5.50 6.62
N VAL A 34 5.39 5.01 5.83
CA VAL A 34 5.32 3.64 5.30
C VAL A 34 5.36 2.61 6.43
N VAL A 35 6.24 2.77 7.42
CA VAL A 35 6.41 1.82 8.53
C VAL A 35 5.23 1.85 9.50
N PHE A 36 4.78 3.04 9.90
CA PHE A 36 3.81 3.19 10.98
C PHE A 36 2.37 3.35 10.52
N VAL A 37 2.15 3.71 9.25
CA VAL A 37 0.80 3.90 8.70
C VAL A 37 0.53 2.88 7.61
N LEU A 38 1.33 2.84 6.55
CA LEU A 38 1.00 2.04 5.39
C LEU A 38 1.15 0.53 5.65
N TYR A 39 2.24 0.11 6.28
CA TYR A 39 2.47 -1.29 6.63
C TYR A 39 1.36 -1.90 7.49
N PRO A 40 0.93 -1.30 8.63
CA PRO A 40 -0.18 -1.86 9.39
C PRO A 40 -1.50 -1.85 8.61
N GLN A 41 -1.75 -0.87 7.72
CA GLN A 41 -2.95 -0.88 6.89
C GLN A 41 -2.96 -2.04 5.89
N ILE A 42 -1.83 -2.33 5.25
CA ILE A 42 -1.71 -3.50 4.37
C ILE A 42 -1.90 -4.79 5.17
N LYS A 43 -1.32 -4.87 6.38
CA LYS A 43 -1.51 -6.03 7.26
C LYS A 43 -2.98 -6.22 7.65
N ASN A 44 -3.73 -5.14 7.90
CA ASN A 44 -5.16 -5.23 8.20
C ASN A 44 -5.96 -5.82 7.03
N ILE A 45 -5.65 -5.42 5.80
CA ILE A 45 -6.27 -6.00 4.59
C ILE A 45 -5.89 -7.49 4.46
N TYR A 46 -4.64 -7.86 4.73
CA TYR A 46 -4.24 -9.27 4.71
C TYR A 46 -5.01 -10.10 5.76
N ILE A 47 -5.16 -9.57 6.98
CA ILE A 47 -5.92 -10.22 8.05
C ILE A 47 -7.39 -10.38 7.65
N SER A 48 -8.02 -9.36 7.04
CA SER A 48 -9.42 -9.46 6.64
C SER A 48 -9.66 -10.51 5.56
N LEU A 49 -8.66 -10.77 4.70
CA LEU A 49 -8.73 -11.75 3.62
C LEU A 49 -8.26 -13.17 4.03
N THR A 50 -7.85 -13.36 5.27
CA THR A 50 -7.34 -14.64 5.80
C THR A 50 -8.13 -15.08 7.03
N ASN A 51 -8.17 -16.38 7.31
CA ASN A 51 -8.53 -16.90 8.64
C ASN A 51 -7.32 -16.71 9.57
N TYR A 52 -6.98 -15.46 9.82
CA TYR A 52 -5.80 -15.10 10.61
C TYR A 52 -5.97 -15.53 12.07
N SER A 53 -4.96 -16.19 12.61
CA SER A 53 -4.88 -16.50 14.05
C SER A 53 -3.69 -15.79 14.68
N ILE A 54 -3.90 -15.25 15.87
CA ILE A 54 -2.84 -14.57 16.64
C ILE A 54 -1.94 -15.60 17.34
N MET A 55 -2.37 -16.86 17.44
CA MET A 55 -1.61 -17.94 18.09
C MET A 55 -0.36 -18.31 17.29
N PRO A 56 0.84 -18.36 17.92
CA PRO A 56 2.04 -18.85 17.27
C PRO A 56 1.86 -20.29 16.76
N GLY A 57 2.27 -20.53 15.51
CA GLY A 57 2.17 -21.86 14.89
C GLY A 57 0.82 -22.19 14.25
N ALA A 58 -0.16 -21.27 14.30
CA ALA A 58 -1.40 -21.44 13.56
C ALA A 58 -1.23 -21.10 12.07
N ASP A 59 -1.88 -21.87 11.21
CA ASP A 59 -1.89 -21.62 9.76
C ASP A 59 -2.80 -20.43 9.42
N ASN A 60 -2.22 -19.42 8.76
CA ASN A 60 -2.96 -18.27 8.24
C ASN A 60 -3.46 -18.57 6.82
N ARG A 61 -4.60 -19.27 6.73
CA ARG A 61 -5.21 -19.64 5.44
C ARG A 61 -5.88 -18.44 4.77
N PHE A 62 -5.59 -18.21 3.48
CA PHE A 62 -6.32 -17.24 2.66
C PHE A 62 -7.74 -17.71 2.36
N VAL A 63 -8.73 -16.86 2.61
CA VAL A 63 -10.17 -17.13 2.44
C VAL A 63 -10.88 -16.10 1.56
N GLY A 64 -10.15 -15.12 1.03
CA GLY A 64 -10.71 -14.07 0.18
C GLY A 64 -11.79 -13.27 0.91
N LEU A 65 -12.98 -13.16 0.32
CA LEU A 65 -14.07 -12.33 0.86
C LEU A 65 -15.01 -13.07 1.83
N GLU A 66 -14.70 -14.31 2.21
CA GLU A 66 -15.59 -15.12 3.06
C GLU A 66 -15.83 -14.47 4.43
N ASN A 67 -14.81 -13.88 5.04
CA ASN A 67 -14.94 -13.14 6.30
C ASN A 67 -15.90 -11.95 6.19
N TYR A 68 -15.90 -11.26 5.05
CA TYR A 68 -16.84 -10.15 4.81
C TYR A 68 -18.28 -10.67 4.71
N LYS A 69 -18.52 -11.77 3.98
CA LYS A 69 -19.85 -12.39 3.89
C LYS A 69 -20.40 -12.75 5.28
N ARG A 70 -19.59 -13.40 6.12
CA ARG A 70 -19.97 -13.76 7.50
C ARG A 70 -20.36 -12.53 8.34
N ILE A 71 -19.66 -11.41 8.17
CA ILE A 71 -20.03 -10.16 8.87
C ILE A 71 -21.41 -9.68 8.39
N PHE A 72 -21.66 -9.65 7.08
CA PHE A 72 -22.96 -9.21 6.55
C PHE A 72 -24.12 -10.15 6.90
N GLU A 73 -23.89 -11.47 6.88
CA GLU A 73 -24.88 -12.49 7.25
C GLU A 73 -25.16 -12.47 8.76
N GLY A 74 -24.11 -12.41 9.59
CA GLY A 74 -24.24 -12.34 11.05
C GLY A 74 -24.89 -11.04 11.55
N MET A 75 -24.87 -9.97 10.75
CA MET A 75 -25.67 -8.76 11.01
C MET A 75 -27.17 -8.98 10.75
N HIS A 76 -27.55 -9.88 9.84
CA HIS A 76 -28.94 -10.12 9.46
C HIS A 76 -29.68 -11.06 10.41
N GLU A 77 -28.97 -11.96 11.10
CA GLU A 77 -29.58 -12.90 12.08
C GLU A 77 -29.93 -12.26 13.44
N LYS A 78 -29.49 -11.03 13.71
CA LYS A 78 -29.66 -10.34 15.00
C LYS A 78 -30.52 -9.07 14.95
N GLY A 79 -31.31 -8.88 13.89
CA GLY A 79 -32.33 -7.83 13.78
C GLY A 79 -33.72 -8.36 14.11
#